data_AF-A0A8T2NGC3-F1
#
_entry.id   AF-A0A8T2NGC3-F1
#
_cell.length_a   1.000
_cell.length_b   1.000
_cell.length_c   1.000
_cell.angle_alpha   90.00
_cell.angle_beta   90.00
_cell.angle_gamma   90.00
#
_symmetry.space_group_name_H-M   'P 1'
#
loop_
_entity.id
_entity.type
_entity.pdbx_description
1 polymer ?
#
loop_
_entity_poly.entity_id
_entity_poly.type
_entity_poly.pdbx_seq_one_letter_code
_entity_poly.pdbx_strand_id
1 'polypeptide(L)'
;MERSKQKQLNQSEMQASNTNDSSVNGHFEGMVKMTNRTGGPQGVPGETNSQSSSVMESWREERTRSVEDNEMSLPSLAAAYTTILRGLGEDPQRQGLLKTPWRAATAMQFFTKGYQEKIIDVLNDAIFDEDHDEMVIVKDIDMFSMCEHHLVPIFGRVHIGYLPNKRVLGLSKLARIVEIYSRRLQVQERLTKQIAVAITEALQPAGVGVVVEATHMCMVMRGVQKMNSKTVTSTMLGVFREDPKTRDEFLTLIRS
;
A
#
# COMPACT_ATOMS: atom_id res chain seq x y z
N MET A 1 -46.36 -45.31 24.56
CA MET A 1 -46.25 -45.93 23.23
C MET A 1 -46.41 -44.80 22.23
N GLU A 2 -45.45 -44.35 21.43
CA GLU A 2 -44.24 -44.96 20.88
C GLU A 2 -43.09 -43.93 20.95
N ARG A 3 -42.04 -44.24 21.72
CA ARG A 3 -40.71 -43.62 21.66
C ARG A 3 -39.68 -44.68 21.25
N SER A 4 -40.02 -45.53 20.27
CA SER A 4 -39.22 -46.70 19.89
C SER A 4 -39.06 -46.91 18.38
N LYS A 5 -39.12 -45.85 17.56
CA LYS A 5 -38.79 -45.93 16.12
C LYS A 5 -37.61 -45.04 15.75
N GLN A 6 -36.52 -45.19 16.50
CA GLN A 6 -35.21 -44.69 16.12
C GLN A 6 -34.17 -45.77 16.41
N LYS A 7 -33.98 -46.69 15.44
CA LYS A 7 -32.83 -47.60 15.29
C LYS A 7 -33.11 -48.63 14.18
N GLN A 8 -33.14 -48.20 12.92
CA GLN A 8 -33.03 -49.15 11.79
C GLN A 8 -32.74 -48.50 10.42
N LEU A 9 -32.03 -47.37 10.40
CA LEU A 9 -31.52 -46.76 9.17
C LEU A 9 -30.05 -46.42 9.38
N ASN A 10 -29.24 -47.48 9.38
CA ASN A 10 -27.79 -47.45 9.18
C ASN A 10 -27.39 -48.88 8.83
N GLN A 11 -27.39 -49.23 7.55
CA GLN A 11 -26.64 -50.34 6.93
C GLN A 11 -27.12 -50.56 5.49
N SER A 12 -26.77 -49.65 4.58
CA SER A 12 -26.68 -49.94 3.14
C SER A 12 -26.13 -48.70 2.43
N GLU A 13 -24.81 -48.50 2.47
CA GLU A 13 -24.03 -47.76 1.45
C GLU A 13 -22.57 -47.67 1.91
N MET A 14 -21.92 -48.83 1.92
CA MET A 14 -20.46 -48.92 1.95
C MET A 14 -20.09 -50.21 1.22
N GLN A 15 -19.85 -50.12 -0.10
CA GLN A 15 -19.01 -51.02 -0.90
C GLN A 15 -19.16 -50.72 -2.42
N ALA A 16 -18.16 -50.04 -2.98
CA ALA A 16 -17.65 -50.17 -4.36
C ALA A 16 -16.44 -49.19 -4.47
N SER A 17 -15.25 -49.60 -4.04
CA SER A 17 -14.15 -50.17 -4.86
C SER A 17 -13.53 -49.21 -5.90
N ASN A 18 -12.32 -48.72 -5.55
CA ASN A 18 -11.07 -48.76 -6.30
C ASN A 18 -11.07 -48.56 -7.83
N THR A 19 -10.33 -47.54 -8.31
CA THR A 19 -8.98 -47.63 -8.91
C THR A 19 -8.67 -46.37 -9.73
N ASN A 20 -7.64 -45.60 -9.38
CA ASN A 20 -6.42 -45.43 -10.21
C ASN A 20 -5.52 -44.32 -9.66
N ASP A 21 -4.38 -44.81 -9.19
CA ASP A 21 -3.12 -44.11 -9.00
C ASP A 21 -2.44 -43.91 -10.37
N SER A 22 -1.95 -42.70 -10.64
CA SER A 22 -0.90 -42.51 -11.65
C SER A 22 -0.14 -41.22 -11.36
N SER A 23 0.89 -41.36 -10.53
CA SER A 23 2.11 -40.57 -10.56
C SER A 23 2.66 -40.41 -11.99
N VAL A 24 2.96 -39.17 -12.39
CA VAL A 24 3.92 -38.91 -13.48
C VAL A 24 4.90 -37.84 -13.02
N ASN A 25 6.09 -38.32 -12.66
CA ASN A 25 7.32 -37.55 -12.60
C ASN A 25 7.72 -37.13 -14.02
N GLY A 26 8.10 -35.87 -14.19
CA GLY A 26 8.73 -35.34 -15.40
C GLY A 26 9.97 -34.53 -15.04
N HIS A 27 11.07 -35.22 -14.70
CA HIS A 27 12.41 -34.64 -14.77
C HIS A 27 12.79 -34.42 -16.24
N PHE A 28 13.29 -33.24 -16.57
CA PHE A 28 14.05 -33.02 -17.80
C PHE A 28 15.34 -32.27 -17.45
N GLU A 29 16.43 -33.02 -17.34
CA GLU A 29 17.81 -32.53 -17.32
C GLU A 29 18.40 -32.58 -18.74
N GLY A 30 19.35 -31.68 -19.02
CA GLY A 30 20.19 -31.65 -20.21
C GLY A 30 19.73 -30.64 -21.27
N MET A 31 20.57 -29.78 -21.85
CA MET A 31 21.99 -29.94 -22.11
C MET A 31 22.65 -28.58 -22.38
N VAL A 32 23.77 -28.35 -21.71
CA VAL A 32 24.72 -27.25 -21.96
C VAL A 32 25.38 -27.46 -23.33
N LYS A 33 25.42 -26.41 -24.16
CA LYS A 33 26.40 -26.31 -25.26
C LYS A 33 27.15 -24.98 -25.15
N MET A 34 28.38 -25.08 -24.66
CA MET A 34 29.43 -24.08 -24.84
C MET A 34 29.92 -24.12 -26.29
N THR A 35 30.03 -22.96 -26.94
CA THR A 35 30.95 -22.75 -28.06
C THR A 35 31.64 -21.39 -27.91
N ASN A 36 32.94 -21.45 -27.63
CA ASN A 36 33.89 -20.34 -27.71
C ASN A 36 34.21 -20.02 -29.18
N ARG A 37 34.17 -18.73 -29.58
CA ARG A 37 35.00 -18.18 -30.68
C ARG A 37 35.33 -16.68 -30.46
N THR A 38 36.58 -16.46 -30.07
CA THR A 38 37.56 -15.42 -30.46
C THR A 38 37.16 -14.18 -31.29
N GLY A 39 37.60 -12.99 -30.82
CA GLY A 39 38.33 -11.96 -31.62
C GLY A 39 37.54 -10.77 -32.20
N GLY A 40 37.90 -9.54 -31.78
CA GLY A 40 37.32 -8.23 -32.19
C GLY A 40 37.58 -7.77 -33.64
N PRO A 41 37.30 -6.50 -34.04
CA PRO A 41 37.75 -5.28 -33.35
C PRO A 41 36.68 -4.17 -33.17
N GLN A 42 37.13 -3.11 -32.48
CA GLN A 42 36.44 -1.90 -32.06
C GLN A 42 35.65 -1.18 -33.17
N GLY A 43 34.43 -0.74 -32.82
CA GLY A 43 33.66 0.27 -33.51
C GLY A 43 32.84 1.05 -32.49
N VAL A 44 33.03 2.37 -32.46
CA VAL A 44 32.27 3.32 -31.63
C VAL A 44 30.95 3.65 -32.34
N PRO A 45 29.83 3.59 -31.63
CA PRO A 45 28.76 4.58 -31.81
C PRO A 45 28.43 5.20 -30.43
N GLY A 46 28.43 6.52 -30.28
CA GLY A 46 27.44 7.38 -30.92
C GLY A 46 26.25 7.51 -29.97
N GLU A 47 26.27 8.59 -29.18
CA GLU A 47 25.19 9.22 -28.42
C GLU A 47 23.88 8.43 -28.24
N THR A 48 23.60 7.99 -27.01
CA THR A 48 22.23 7.75 -26.54
C THR A 48 22.09 8.25 -25.10
N ASN A 49 21.92 9.56 -24.93
CA ASN A 49 21.44 10.12 -23.67
C ASN A 49 20.04 10.70 -23.87
N SER A 50 19.03 9.83 -23.87
CA SER A 50 17.60 10.21 -23.84
C SER A 50 16.77 9.35 -22.87
N GLN A 51 17.41 8.73 -21.87
CA GLN A 51 16.71 7.91 -20.87
C GLN A 51 16.25 8.67 -19.62
N SER A 52 16.22 10.02 -19.64
CA SER A 52 15.65 10.80 -18.53
C SER A 52 14.19 11.23 -18.76
N SER A 53 13.64 11.09 -19.97
CA SER A 53 12.30 11.63 -20.29
C SER A 53 11.14 10.67 -20.06
N SER A 54 11.36 9.34 -20.00
CA SER A 54 10.23 8.40 -20.09
C SER A 54 9.39 8.23 -18.82
N VAL A 55 9.88 8.63 -17.64
CA VAL A 55 9.15 8.45 -16.36
C VAL A 55 8.38 9.71 -15.98
N MET A 56 8.86 10.90 -16.35
CA MET A 56 8.07 12.15 -16.29
C MET A 56 6.80 12.04 -17.14
N GLU A 57 6.86 11.30 -18.25
CA GLU A 57 5.69 10.95 -19.06
C GLU A 57 4.68 10.04 -18.31
N SER A 58 5.11 9.24 -17.32
CA SER A 58 4.22 8.28 -16.63
C SER A 58 3.21 8.93 -15.66
N TRP A 59 3.39 10.22 -15.35
CA TRP A 59 2.40 11.03 -14.63
C TRP A 59 1.29 11.58 -15.54
N ARG A 60 1.43 11.41 -16.86
CA ARG A 60 0.42 11.82 -17.82
C ARG A 60 -0.53 10.63 -18.08
N GLU A 61 -1.81 10.90 -17.83
CA GLU A 61 -2.99 10.18 -18.33
C GLU A 61 -3.62 9.06 -17.49
N GLU A 62 -3.39 8.96 -16.17
CA GLU A 62 -4.36 8.24 -15.33
C GLU A 62 -5.40 9.24 -14.78
N ARG A 63 -6.67 9.11 -15.22
CA ARG A 63 -7.78 9.93 -14.73
C ARG A 63 -7.90 9.73 -13.21
N THR A 64 -7.51 10.73 -12.44
CA THR A 64 -7.78 10.76 -11.00
C THR A 64 -9.28 10.88 -10.76
N ARG A 65 -9.76 10.25 -9.68
CA ARG A 65 -11.14 10.38 -9.23
C ARG A 65 -11.49 11.87 -9.07
N SER A 66 -12.65 12.32 -9.53
CA SER A 66 -13.05 13.74 -9.41
C SER A 66 -14.13 13.96 -8.35
N VAL A 67 -14.46 15.23 -8.08
CA VAL A 67 -15.58 15.59 -7.20
C VAL A 67 -16.90 15.15 -7.83
N GLU A 68 -17.07 15.29 -9.14
CA GLU A 68 -18.25 14.81 -9.86
C GLU A 68 -18.40 13.29 -9.75
N ASP A 69 -17.30 12.53 -9.82
CA ASP A 69 -17.33 11.07 -9.57
C ASP A 69 -17.82 10.74 -8.15
N ASN A 70 -17.46 11.56 -7.16
CA ASN A 70 -17.91 11.39 -5.78
C ASN A 70 -19.42 11.60 -5.66
N GLU A 71 -19.94 12.66 -6.25
CA GLU A 71 -21.37 12.99 -6.23
C GLU A 71 -22.20 11.90 -6.93
N MET A 72 -21.74 11.44 -8.10
CA MET A 72 -22.42 10.38 -8.86
C MET A 72 -22.40 9.03 -8.14
N SER A 73 -21.31 8.67 -7.46
CA SER A 73 -21.18 7.38 -6.79
C SER A 73 -21.82 7.32 -5.39
N LEU A 74 -22.05 8.47 -4.74
CA LEU A 74 -22.54 8.53 -3.37
C LEU A 74 -23.88 7.81 -3.15
N PRO A 75 -24.92 7.97 -4.01
CA PRO A 75 -26.18 7.24 -3.85
C PRO A 75 -26.01 5.72 -3.96
N SER A 76 -25.15 5.26 -4.87
CA SER A 76 -24.85 3.83 -5.04
C SER A 76 -24.14 3.24 -3.82
N LEU A 77 -23.15 3.96 -3.28
CA LEU A 77 -22.48 3.57 -2.04
C LEU A 77 -23.46 3.54 -0.85
N ALA A 78 -24.34 4.53 -0.73
CA ALA A 78 -25.37 4.54 0.33
C ALA A 78 -26.35 3.35 0.17
N ALA A 79 -26.74 2.99 -1.06
CA ALA A 79 -27.54 1.80 -1.29
C ALA A 79 -26.80 0.51 -0.89
N ALA A 80 -25.51 0.40 -1.18
CA ALA A 80 -24.68 -0.73 -0.76
C ALA A 80 -24.59 -0.82 0.78
N TYR A 81 -24.36 0.29 1.48
CA TYR A 81 -24.36 0.30 2.95
C TYR A 81 -25.72 -0.05 3.56
N THR A 82 -26.82 0.37 2.94
CA THR A 82 -28.17 -0.06 3.36
C THR A 82 -28.33 -1.57 3.24
N THR A 83 -27.81 -2.15 2.15
CA THR A 83 -27.82 -3.59 1.92
C THR A 83 -26.98 -4.34 2.97
N ILE A 84 -25.80 -3.80 3.32
CA ILE A 84 -24.97 -4.33 4.40
C ILE A 84 -25.73 -4.35 5.73
N LEU A 85 -26.39 -3.24 6.11
CA LEU A 85 -27.16 -3.17 7.37
C LEU A 85 -28.23 -4.27 7.43
N ARG A 86 -29.01 -4.45 6.36
CA ARG A 86 -30.00 -5.54 6.28
C ARG A 86 -29.35 -6.92 6.35
N GLY A 87 -28.22 -7.10 5.67
CA GLY A 87 -27.45 -8.35 5.69
C GLY A 87 -26.89 -8.71 7.07
N LEU A 88 -26.69 -7.72 7.93
CA LEU A 88 -26.30 -7.90 9.34
C LEU A 88 -27.49 -8.15 10.28
N GLY A 89 -28.73 -8.17 9.76
CA GLY A 89 -29.95 -8.36 10.56
C GLY A 89 -30.44 -7.10 11.28
N GLU A 90 -29.89 -5.92 10.96
CA GLU A 90 -30.32 -4.65 11.53
C GLU A 90 -31.56 -4.09 10.81
N ASP A 91 -32.37 -3.30 11.54
CA ASP A 91 -33.46 -2.50 10.96
C ASP A 91 -32.93 -1.13 10.52
N PRO A 92 -32.83 -0.83 9.21
CA PRO A 92 -32.36 0.46 8.73
C PRO A 92 -33.30 1.63 9.08
N GLN A 93 -34.55 1.35 9.49
CA GLN A 93 -35.54 2.37 9.87
C GLN A 93 -35.40 2.84 11.32
N ARG A 94 -34.61 2.16 12.16
CA ARG A 94 -34.39 2.63 13.53
C ARG A 94 -33.70 3.99 13.54
N GLN A 95 -34.06 4.83 14.51
CA GLN A 95 -33.63 6.24 14.59
C GLN A 95 -32.11 6.43 14.41
N GLY A 96 -31.29 5.53 14.97
CA GLY A 96 -29.83 5.60 14.85
C GLY A 96 -29.25 5.27 13.47
N LEU A 97 -29.98 4.54 12.61
CA LEU A 97 -29.51 4.06 11.30
C LEU A 97 -30.07 4.81 10.09
N LEU A 98 -31.11 5.62 10.26
CA LEU A 98 -31.75 6.36 9.16
C LEU A 98 -30.75 7.10 8.25
N LYS A 99 -29.73 7.73 8.84
CA LYS A 99 -28.68 8.44 8.11
C LYS A 99 -27.35 7.67 8.00
N THR A 100 -27.26 6.46 8.55
CA THR A 100 -26.02 5.66 8.52
C THR A 100 -25.54 5.35 7.11
N PRO A 101 -26.38 4.93 6.15
CA PRO A 101 -25.90 4.62 4.81
C PRO A 101 -25.17 5.78 4.13
N TRP A 102 -25.71 6.99 4.25
CA TRP A 102 -25.08 8.21 3.73
C TRP A 102 -23.82 8.58 4.51
N ARG A 103 -23.85 8.56 5.84
CA ARG A 103 -22.66 8.83 6.68
C ARG A 103 -21.52 7.87 6.39
N ALA A 104 -21.82 6.57 6.24
CA ALA A 104 -20.83 5.53 5.94
C ALA A 104 -20.26 5.70 4.52
N ALA A 105 -21.11 5.99 3.53
CA ALA A 105 -20.68 6.28 2.17
C ALA A 105 -19.73 7.48 2.13
N THR A 106 -20.12 8.62 2.70
CA THR A 106 -19.27 9.82 2.76
C THR A 106 -17.95 9.57 3.51
N ALA A 107 -18.00 8.83 4.62
CA ALA A 107 -16.79 8.48 5.36
C ALA A 107 -15.83 7.62 4.52
N MET A 108 -16.34 6.61 3.80
CA MET A 108 -15.51 5.78 2.93
C MET A 108 -14.91 6.59 1.77
N GLN A 109 -15.66 7.53 1.20
CA GLN A 109 -15.13 8.45 0.19
C GLN A 109 -13.98 9.31 0.76
N PHE A 110 -14.11 9.82 1.99
CA PHE A 110 -13.05 10.57 2.66
C PHE A 110 -11.81 9.70 2.95
N PHE A 111 -12.01 8.48 3.46
CA PHE A 111 -10.91 7.54 3.71
C PHE A 111 -10.16 7.13 2.43
N THR A 112 -10.78 7.35 1.26
CA THR A 112 -10.23 7.03 -0.06
C THR A 112 -9.97 8.27 -0.92
N LYS A 113 -9.90 9.47 -0.32
CA LYS A 113 -9.64 10.73 -1.06
C LYS A 113 -8.23 10.83 -1.65
N GLY A 114 -7.31 9.96 -1.30
CA GLY A 114 -5.96 9.94 -1.88
C GLY A 114 -5.95 9.60 -3.37
N TYR A 115 -7.03 9.02 -3.91
CA TYR A 115 -7.16 8.71 -5.36
C TYR A 115 -7.51 9.93 -6.23
N GLN A 116 -7.94 11.04 -5.64
CA GLN A 116 -8.25 12.29 -6.34
C GLN A 116 -7.07 13.29 -6.31
N GLU A 117 -6.04 13.01 -5.52
CA GLU A 117 -4.92 13.93 -5.29
C GLU A 117 -3.72 13.56 -6.17
N LYS A 118 -3.11 14.56 -6.80
CA LYS A 118 -1.85 14.44 -7.54
C LYS A 118 -0.72 15.05 -6.73
N ILE A 119 0.46 14.45 -6.80
CA ILE A 119 1.65 14.94 -6.10
C ILE A 119 2.02 16.34 -6.55
N ILE A 120 1.94 16.63 -7.86
CA ILE A 120 2.31 17.93 -8.43
C ILE A 120 1.51 19.09 -7.79
N ASP A 121 0.21 18.89 -7.58
CA ASP A 121 -0.68 19.88 -6.97
C ASP A 121 -0.37 20.08 -5.47
N VAL A 122 0.15 19.03 -4.81
CA VAL A 122 0.58 19.10 -3.41
C VAL A 122 1.90 19.85 -3.28
N LEU A 123 2.85 19.67 -4.20
CA LEU A 123 4.17 20.29 -4.15
C LEU A 123 4.10 21.82 -4.31
N ASN A 124 3.29 22.34 -5.24
CA ASN A 124 2.92 23.76 -5.42
C ASN A 124 4.03 24.76 -5.02
N ASP A 125 5.16 24.71 -5.73
CA ASP A 125 6.33 25.59 -5.59
C ASP A 125 6.95 25.68 -4.18
N ALA A 126 6.66 24.73 -3.28
CA ALA A 126 7.24 24.68 -1.94
C ALA A 126 8.60 23.96 -1.91
N ILE A 127 9.37 24.09 -2.99
CA ILE A 127 10.75 23.62 -3.09
C ILE A 127 11.62 24.87 -3.01
N PHE A 128 12.53 24.88 -2.04
CA PHE A 128 13.40 26.02 -1.75
C PHE A 128 14.83 25.62 -2.05
N ASP A 129 15.56 26.49 -2.74
CA ASP A 129 17.00 26.37 -2.92
C ASP A 129 17.69 26.85 -1.65
N GLU A 130 17.88 25.92 -0.72
CA GLU A 130 18.64 26.11 0.51
C GLU A 130 19.94 25.32 0.34
N ASP A 131 21.10 25.94 0.54
CA ASP A 131 22.43 25.30 0.44
C ASP A 131 22.67 24.38 1.65
N HIS A 132 21.78 23.40 1.82
CA HIS A 132 21.74 22.45 2.91
C HIS A 132 21.90 21.04 2.34
N ASP A 133 22.86 20.30 2.89
CA ASP A 133 23.25 18.95 2.46
C ASP A 133 23.22 17.94 3.63
N GLU A 134 22.78 18.35 4.82
CA GLU A 134 22.62 17.50 6.00
C GLU A 134 21.22 16.86 6.07
N MET A 135 21.08 15.84 6.92
CA MET A 135 19.84 15.06 7.01
C MET A 135 18.69 15.88 7.59
N VAL A 136 17.57 15.92 6.87
CA VAL A 136 16.30 16.49 7.36
C VAL A 136 15.36 15.37 7.75
N ILE A 137 14.81 15.44 8.98
CA ILE A 137 13.87 14.44 9.52
C ILE A 137 12.54 15.11 9.89
N VAL A 138 11.44 14.54 9.40
CA VAL A 138 10.09 14.78 9.92
C VAL A 138 9.56 13.46 10.48
N LYS A 139 9.43 13.39 11.80
CA LYS A 139 8.98 12.20 12.53
C LYS A 139 7.62 12.42 13.18
N ASP A 140 7.00 11.31 13.58
CA ASP A 140 5.70 11.28 14.25
C ASP A 140 4.56 11.88 13.43
N ILE A 141 4.58 11.67 12.11
CA ILE A 141 3.47 12.03 11.25
C ILE A 141 2.36 10.99 11.48
N ASP A 142 1.27 11.40 12.12
CA ASP A 142 0.10 10.54 12.31
C ASP A 142 -0.47 10.11 10.95
N MET A 143 -0.73 8.81 10.84
CA MET A 143 -1.21 8.18 9.61
C MET A 143 -2.43 7.33 9.89
N PHE A 144 -3.42 7.49 9.01
CA PHE A 144 -4.64 6.68 8.98
C PHE A 144 -4.85 6.16 7.55
N SER A 145 -4.95 4.84 7.41
CA SER A 145 -5.18 4.15 6.15
C SER A 145 -6.22 3.04 6.30
N MET A 146 -6.55 2.36 5.20
CA MET A 146 -7.54 1.29 5.15
C MET A 146 -6.92 0.04 4.57
N CYS A 147 -6.97 -1.07 5.31
CA CYS A 147 -6.49 -2.37 4.84
C CYS A 147 -7.35 -2.81 3.64
N GLU A 148 -6.74 -3.02 2.47
CA GLU A 148 -7.48 -3.40 1.26
C GLU A 148 -8.14 -4.78 1.37
N HIS A 149 -7.57 -5.69 2.17
CA HIS A 149 -8.09 -7.04 2.34
C HIS A 149 -9.41 -7.12 3.13
N HIS A 150 -9.67 -6.16 4.01
CA HIS A 150 -10.79 -6.24 4.96
C HIS A 150 -11.61 -4.96 5.07
N LEU A 151 -11.18 -3.87 4.42
CA LEU A 151 -11.79 -2.54 4.54
C LEU A 151 -11.90 -2.09 6.01
N VAL A 152 -10.83 -2.32 6.77
CA VAL A 152 -10.72 -2.02 8.20
C VAL A 152 -9.49 -1.13 8.43
N PRO A 153 -9.52 -0.16 9.36
CA PRO A 153 -8.44 0.81 9.52
C PRO A 153 -7.07 0.21 9.90
N ILE A 154 -6.04 0.85 9.35
CA ILE A 154 -4.64 0.77 9.77
C ILE A 154 -4.26 2.16 10.27
N PHE A 155 -3.69 2.29 11.45
CA PHE A 155 -3.27 3.60 11.95
C PHE A 155 -1.95 3.52 12.70
N GLY A 156 -1.18 4.59 12.67
CA GLY A 156 0.16 4.60 13.21
C GLY A 156 0.91 5.88 12.89
N ARG A 157 2.23 5.78 12.80
CA ARG A 157 3.12 6.90 12.55
C ARG A 157 4.02 6.64 11.35
N VAL A 158 4.35 7.71 10.64
CA VAL A 158 5.37 7.73 9.59
C VAL A 158 6.50 8.62 10.04
N HIS A 159 7.72 8.14 9.81
CA HIS A 159 8.97 8.87 10.01
C HIS A 159 9.68 8.95 8.66
N ILE A 160 10.04 10.16 8.27
CA ILE A 160 10.67 10.46 6.98
C ILE A 160 11.99 11.15 7.25
N GLY A 161 13.06 10.64 6.65
CA GLY A 161 14.36 11.29 6.56
C GLY A 161 14.77 11.43 5.09
N TYR A 162 15.44 12.52 4.74
CA TYR A 162 16.08 12.65 3.43
C TYR A 162 17.35 13.49 3.50
N LEU A 163 18.26 13.26 2.56
CA LEU A 163 19.48 14.05 2.36
C LEU A 163 19.27 14.98 1.15
N PRO A 164 19.06 16.28 1.36
CA PRO A 164 18.81 17.21 0.26
C PRO A 164 19.99 17.29 -0.70
N ASN A 165 19.70 17.65 -1.96
CA ASN A 165 20.72 18.03 -2.93
C ASN A 165 20.48 19.50 -3.31
N LYS A 166 20.79 20.41 -2.36
CA LYS A 166 20.55 21.87 -2.44
C LYS A 166 19.09 22.32 -2.52
N ARG A 167 18.14 21.37 -2.55
CA ARG A 167 16.71 21.63 -2.62
C ARG A 167 16.01 21.01 -1.42
N VAL A 168 15.30 21.85 -0.67
CA VAL A 168 14.55 21.47 0.54
C VAL A 168 13.06 21.58 0.25
N LEU A 169 12.28 20.64 0.78
CA LEU A 169 10.83 20.66 0.68
C LEU A 169 10.22 21.32 1.91
N GLY A 170 9.20 22.16 1.73
CA GLY A 170 8.41 22.66 2.85
C GLY A 170 7.89 21.50 3.71
N LEU A 171 8.19 21.51 5.00
CA LEU A 171 7.96 20.38 5.92
C LEU A 171 6.52 19.83 5.88
N SER A 172 5.52 20.72 5.73
CA SER A 172 4.11 20.34 5.64
C SER A 172 3.78 19.47 4.41
N LYS A 173 4.58 19.54 3.35
CA LYS A 173 4.36 18.75 2.13
C LYS A 173 4.70 17.27 2.32
N LEU A 174 5.66 16.94 3.21
CA LEU A 174 5.94 15.55 3.56
C LEU A 174 4.72 14.87 4.18
N ALA A 175 4.05 15.56 5.12
CA ALA A 175 2.79 15.07 5.70
C ALA A 175 1.67 14.95 4.64
N ARG A 176 1.58 15.87 3.69
CA ARG A 176 0.60 15.77 2.59
C ARG A 176 0.89 14.60 1.64
N ILE A 177 2.16 14.30 1.36
CA ILE A 177 2.54 13.09 0.59
C ILE A 177 2.09 11.83 1.32
N VAL A 178 2.28 11.76 2.64
CA VAL A 178 1.73 10.66 3.47
C VAL A 178 0.22 10.57 3.30
N GLU A 179 -0.50 11.68 3.30
CA GLU A 179 -1.96 11.70 3.16
C GLU A 179 -2.45 11.20 1.79
N ILE A 180 -1.80 11.60 0.68
CA ILE A 180 -2.13 11.14 -0.68
C ILE A 180 -2.16 9.61 -0.76
N TYR A 181 -1.18 8.95 -0.14
CA TYR A 181 -1.07 7.48 -0.22
C TYR A 181 -1.82 6.76 0.90
N SER A 182 -1.89 7.32 2.10
CA SER A 182 -2.58 6.67 3.23
C SER A 182 -4.10 6.73 3.08
N ARG A 183 -4.66 7.76 2.43
CA ARG A 183 -6.10 7.87 2.11
C ARG A 183 -6.50 7.02 0.89
N ARG A 184 -6.07 5.77 0.87
CA ARG A 184 -6.36 4.77 -0.17
C ARG A 184 -6.62 3.41 0.50
N LEU A 185 -7.10 2.46 -0.28
CA LEU A 185 -7.02 1.05 0.12
C LEU A 185 -5.57 0.59 -0.06
N GLN A 186 -4.98 0.03 1.00
CA GLN A 186 -3.54 -0.16 1.10
C GLN A 186 -3.11 -1.49 1.72
N VAL A 187 -1.84 -1.79 1.40
CA VAL A 187 -0.93 -2.70 2.11
C VAL A 187 0.22 -1.83 2.64
N GLN A 188 0.65 -2.05 3.89
CA GLN A 188 1.57 -1.13 4.58
C GLN A 188 2.94 -1.04 3.87
N GLU A 189 3.41 -2.14 3.32
CA GLU A 189 4.63 -2.25 2.52
C GLU A 189 4.55 -1.36 1.28
N ARG A 190 3.40 -1.39 0.57
CA ARG A 190 3.16 -0.57 -0.62
C ARG A 190 3.08 0.91 -0.26
N LEU A 191 2.33 1.25 0.78
CA LEU A 191 2.23 2.61 1.32
C LEU A 191 3.62 3.19 1.62
N THR A 192 4.46 2.44 2.34
CA THR A 192 5.82 2.85 2.72
C THR A 192 6.67 3.15 1.49
N LYS A 193 6.65 2.25 0.50
CA LYS A 193 7.41 2.40 -0.75
C LYS A 193 6.93 3.60 -1.57
N GLN A 194 5.62 3.79 -1.69
CA GLN A 194 5.03 4.89 -2.46
C GLN A 194 5.43 6.26 -1.91
N ILE A 195 5.43 6.43 -0.58
CA ILE A 195 5.87 7.67 0.07
C ILE A 195 7.35 7.95 -0.26
N ALA A 196 8.22 6.96 -0.12
CA ALA A 196 9.65 7.13 -0.40
C ALA A 196 9.92 7.51 -1.87
N VAL A 197 9.28 6.80 -2.80
CA VAL A 197 9.43 7.04 -4.25
C VAL A 197 8.93 8.44 -4.63
N ALA A 198 7.77 8.85 -4.12
CA ALA A 198 7.22 10.18 -4.39
C ALA A 198 8.15 11.32 -3.94
N ILE A 199 8.79 11.18 -2.77
CA ILE A 199 9.76 12.16 -2.27
C ILE A 199 11.00 12.19 -3.17
N THR A 200 11.49 11.02 -3.58
CA THR A 200 12.63 10.91 -4.49
C THR A 200 12.33 11.58 -5.83
N GLU A 201 11.15 11.35 -6.41
CA GLU A 201 10.76 11.93 -7.69
C GLU A 201 10.55 13.44 -7.61
N ALA A 202 9.98 13.92 -6.49
CA ALA A 202 9.72 15.34 -6.26
C ALA A 202 11.01 16.17 -6.07
N LEU A 203 11.97 15.64 -5.30
CA LEU A 203 13.13 16.42 -4.85
C LEU A 203 14.44 16.03 -5.52
N GLN A 204 14.54 14.80 -6.04
CA GLN A 204 15.79 14.17 -6.46
C GLN A 204 16.90 14.34 -5.40
N PRO A 205 16.64 13.94 -4.13
CA PRO A 205 17.60 14.06 -3.04
C PRO A 205 18.71 13.01 -3.20
N ALA A 206 19.80 13.15 -2.46
CA ALA A 206 20.86 12.14 -2.40
C ALA A 206 20.35 10.81 -1.82
N GLY A 207 19.36 10.85 -0.93
CA GLY A 207 18.69 9.66 -0.43
C GLY A 207 17.44 9.97 0.38
N VAL A 208 16.59 8.95 0.55
CA VAL A 208 15.34 9.01 1.32
C VAL A 208 15.21 7.77 2.18
N GLY A 209 14.82 7.93 3.44
CA GLY A 209 14.40 6.88 4.35
C GLY A 209 12.97 7.11 4.83
N VAL A 210 12.12 6.09 4.71
CA VAL A 210 10.75 6.11 5.26
C VAL A 210 10.57 4.90 6.15
N VAL A 211 10.09 5.12 7.37
CA VAL A 211 9.68 4.08 8.32
C VAL A 211 8.21 4.31 8.69
N VAL A 212 7.41 3.26 8.61
CA VAL A 212 6.01 3.25 9.04
C VAL A 212 5.85 2.22 10.15
N GLU A 213 5.35 2.65 11.30
CA GLU A 213 4.94 1.77 12.40
C GLU A 213 3.43 1.91 12.57
N ALA A 214 2.69 0.80 12.44
CA ALA A 214 1.23 0.86 12.52
C ALA A 214 0.59 -0.35 13.18
N THR A 215 -0.60 -0.11 13.73
CA THR A 215 -1.53 -1.08 14.27
C THR A 215 -2.60 -1.41 13.23
N HIS A 216 -2.86 -2.69 13.03
CA HIS A 216 -3.85 -3.18 12.07
C HIS A 216 -5.09 -3.65 12.80
N MET A 217 -6.23 -2.96 12.63
CA MET A 217 -7.45 -3.37 13.33
C MET A 217 -7.93 -4.76 12.89
N CYS A 218 -7.60 -5.20 11.68
CA CYS A 218 -7.87 -6.58 11.23
C CYS A 218 -7.15 -7.66 12.05
N MET A 219 -6.10 -7.32 12.82
CA MET A 219 -5.40 -8.20 13.77
C MET A 219 -5.84 -7.99 15.23
N VAL A 220 -6.39 -6.82 15.56
CA VAL A 220 -6.73 -6.41 16.93
C VAL A 220 -8.17 -6.77 17.28
N MET A 221 -9.16 -6.31 16.50
CA MET A 221 -10.57 -6.46 16.84
C MET A 221 -11.20 -7.76 16.30
N ARG A 222 -10.46 -8.52 15.49
CA ARG A 222 -10.90 -9.80 14.90
C ARG A 222 -9.72 -10.72 14.62
N GLY A 223 -10.00 -11.93 14.14
CA GLY A 223 -8.96 -12.89 13.74
C GLY A 223 -8.11 -13.32 14.94
N VAL A 224 -6.81 -13.04 14.90
CA VAL A 224 -5.85 -13.44 15.94
C VAL A 224 -5.91 -12.62 17.23
N GLN A 225 -6.58 -11.46 17.21
CA GLN A 225 -6.87 -10.59 18.36
C GLN A 225 -5.64 -10.26 19.23
N LYS A 226 -4.55 -9.80 18.62
CA LYS A 226 -3.31 -9.42 19.31
C LYS A 226 -3.23 -7.91 19.53
N MET A 227 -3.72 -7.46 20.68
CA MET A 227 -3.85 -6.04 21.06
C MET A 227 -2.56 -5.23 20.90
N ASN A 228 -1.42 -5.80 21.24
CA ASN A 228 -0.13 -5.09 21.28
C ASN A 228 0.71 -5.31 20.01
N SER A 229 0.19 -6.02 19.02
CA SER A 229 0.92 -6.30 17.78
C SER A 229 1.06 -5.02 16.97
N LYS A 230 2.29 -4.72 16.57
CA LYS A 230 2.61 -3.62 15.65
C LYS A 230 3.42 -4.14 14.48
N THR A 231 3.17 -3.56 13.31
CA THR A 231 3.92 -3.85 12.09
C THR A 231 4.80 -2.66 11.77
N VAL A 232 6.10 -2.91 11.60
CA VAL A 232 7.07 -1.90 11.16
C VAL A 232 7.54 -2.26 9.76
N THR A 233 7.44 -1.30 8.85
CA THR A 233 7.93 -1.41 7.46
C THR A 233 8.85 -0.24 7.17
N SER A 234 9.84 -0.44 6.31
CA SER A 234 10.77 0.63 5.92
C SER A 234 11.13 0.55 4.45
N THR A 235 11.37 1.70 3.82
CA THR A 235 11.95 1.81 2.48
C THR A 235 13.10 2.81 2.51
N MET A 236 14.27 2.36 2.07
CA MET A 236 15.49 3.18 1.96
C MET A 236 15.90 3.29 0.50
N LEU A 237 16.19 4.50 0.04
CA LEU A 237 16.61 4.85 -1.32
C LEU A 237 17.86 5.74 -1.28
N GLY A 238 18.68 5.68 -2.33
CA GLY A 238 19.94 6.44 -2.43
C GLY A 238 20.89 6.16 -1.27
N VAL A 239 21.49 7.21 -0.71
CA VAL A 239 22.49 7.11 0.38
C VAL A 239 21.96 6.33 1.59
N PHE A 240 20.67 6.40 1.93
CA PHE A 240 20.08 5.62 3.04
C PHE A 240 20.12 4.10 2.80
N ARG A 241 20.15 3.67 1.54
CA ARG A 241 20.26 2.26 1.16
C ARG A 241 21.73 1.82 1.11
N GLU A 242 22.57 2.66 0.53
CA GLU A 242 23.96 2.35 0.20
C GLU A 242 24.90 2.51 1.40
N ASP A 243 24.73 3.57 2.20
CA ASP A 243 25.55 3.83 3.38
C ASP A 243 24.85 3.36 4.67
N PRO A 244 25.38 2.32 5.36
CA PRO A 244 24.85 1.89 6.64
C PRO A 244 24.95 2.98 7.73
N LYS A 245 25.95 3.87 7.70
CA LYS A 245 26.11 4.89 8.75
C LYS A 245 24.99 5.91 8.73
N THR A 246 24.66 6.46 7.55
CA THR A 246 23.50 7.34 7.36
C THR A 246 22.21 6.65 7.80
N ARG A 247 22.03 5.37 7.46
CA ARG A 247 20.84 4.62 7.85
C ARG A 247 20.74 4.46 9.37
N ASP A 248 21.84 4.13 10.04
CA ASP A 248 21.88 3.92 11.48
C ASP A 248 21.66 5.24 12.24
N GLU A 249 22.21 6.35 11.74
CA GLU A 249 21.93 7.70 12.25
C GLU A 249 20.43 8.01 12.18
N PHE A 250 19.80 7.84 11.01
CA PHE A 250 18.37 8.03 10.83
C PHE A 250 17.53 7.18 11.79
N LEU A 251 17.79 5.88 11.85
CA LEU A 251 17.04 4.95 12.70
C LEU A 251 17.22 5.26 14.20
N THR A 252 18.35 5.86 14.58
CA THR A 252 18.58 6.32 15.95
C THR A 252 17.79 7.60 16.25
N LEU A 253 17.80 8.57 15.34
CA LEU A 253 17.13 9.87 15.54
C LEU A 253 15.60 9.79 15.55
N ILE A 254 15.01 8.76 14.97
CA ILE A 254 13.55 8.51 15.03
C ILE A 254 13.11 7.75 16.29
N ARG A 255 14.04 7.24 17.10
CA ARG A 255 13.76 6.60 18.40
C ARG A 255 13.80 7.66 19.51
N SER A 256 12.74 8.42 19.68
CA SER A 256 12.55 9.27 20.88
C SER A 256 11.09 9.63 21.09
#